data_AF-A0A7X7Z1E8-F1
#
_entry.id   AF-A0A7X7Z1E8-F1
#
_cell.length_a   1.000
_cell.length_b   1.000
_cell.length_c   1.000
_cell.angle_alpha   90.00
_cell.angle_beta   90.00
_cell.angle_gamma   90.00
#
_symmetry.space_group_name_H-M   'P 1'
#
loop_
_entity.id
_entity.type
_entity.pdbx_description
1 polymer ?
#
loop_
_entity_poly.entity_id
_entity_poly.type
_entity_poly.pdbx_seq_one_letter_code
_entity_poly.pdbx_strand_id
1 'polypeptide(L)' 'MYFGFSIPQLIWLAVVGLLSLSILITTVRAFTIGRHKHGVQDIVDTVQVHCVSCDWQGEVPRLRRRCPMCGGSNFAA' A
#
# COMPACT_ATOMS: atom_id res chain seq x y z
N MET A 1 -34.16 -47.17 2.06
CA MET A 1 -32.97 -46.37 1.70
C MET A 1 -32.52 -45.63 2.94
N TYR A 2 -31.37 -46.00 3.51
CA TYR A 2 -30.79 -45.29 4.66
C TYR A 2 -30.24 -43.95 4.16
N PHE A 3 -30.92 -42.85 4.49
CA PHE A 3 -30.35 -41.50 4.35
C PHE A 3 -29.35 -41.29 5.49
N GLY A 4 -28.17 -41.90 5.36
CA GLY A 4 -27.09 -41.90 6.35
C GLY A 4 -26.26 -40.62 6.40
N PHE A 5 -26.87 -39.44 6.16
CA PHE A 5 -26.19 -38.18 6.47
C PHE A 5 -26.40 -37.90 7.95
N SER A 6 -25.42 -38.31 8.74
CA SER A 6 -25.41 -38.02 10.17
C SER A 6 -25.34 -36.51 10.31
N ILE A 7 -26.34 -35.88 10.94
CA ILE A 7 -26.37 -34.45 11.31
C ILE A 7 -24.98 -33.86 11.68
N PRO A 8 -24.09 -34.56 12.44
CA PRO A 8 -22.72 -34.09 12.68
C PRO A 8 -21.87 -33.81 11.43
N GLN A 9 -22.01 -34.57 10.35
CA GLN A 9 -21.27 -34.34 9.10
C GLN A 9 -21.71 -33.06 8.39
N LEU A 10 -23.01 -32.73 8.42
CA LEU A 10 -23.52 -31.48 7.86
C LEU A 10 -23.03 -30.27 8.65
N ILE A 11 -23.02 -30.36 9.99
CA ILE A 11 -22.47 -29.32 10.86
C ILE A 11 -20.97 -29.13 10.58
N TRP A 12 -20.23 -30.22 10.42
CA TRP A 12 -18.81 -30.17 10.11
C TRP A 12 -18.53 -29.45 8.79
N LEU A 13 -19.25 -29.80 7.72
CA LEU A 13 -19.12 -29.15 6.42
C LEU A 13 -19.44 -27.65 6.49
N ALA A 14 -20.47 -27.27 7.26
CA ALA A 14 -20.81 -25.87 7.49
C ALA A 14 -19.68 -25.11 8.22
N VAL A 15 -19.08 -25.72 9.24
CA VAL A 15 -17.99 -25.10 10.02
C VAL A 15 -16.73 -24.93 9.19
N VAL A 16 -16.32 -25.97 8.44
CA VAL A 16 -15.15 -25.89 7.54
C VAL A 16 -15.39 -24.87 6.43
N GLY A 17 -16.60 -24.83 5.87
CA GLY A 17 -17.02 -23.82 4.90
C GLY A 17 -16.88 -22.40 5.44
N LEU A 18 -17.44 -22.12 6.63
CA LEU A 18 -17.37 -20.81 7.28
C LEU A 18 -15.93 -20.37 7.61
N LEU A 19 -15.08 -21.29 8.09
CA LEU A 19 -13.66 -21.04 8.34
C LEU A 19 -12.90 -20.71 7.06
N SER A 20 -13.15 -21.45 5.97
CA SER A 20 -12.50 -21.19 4.69
C SER A 20 -12.89 -19.82 4.12
N LEU A 21 -14.16 -19.43 4.28
CA LEU A 21 -14.67 -18.15 3.82
C LEU A 21 -14.07 -16.97 4.61
N SER A 22 -13.94 -17.11 5.94
CA SER A 22 -13.36 -16.06 6.78
C SER A 22 -11.87 -15.85 6.50
N ILE A 23 -11.12 -16.93 6.24
CA ILE A 23 -9.73 -16.85 5.79
C ILE A 23 -9.65 -16.15 4.43
N LEU A 24 -10.49 -16.52 3.46
CA LEU A 24 -10.49 -15.89 2.14
C LEU A 24 -10.76 -14.38 2.21
N ILE A 25 -11.75 -13.95 3.01
CA ILE A 25 -12.09 -12.54 3.19
C ILE A 25 -10.95 -11.77 3.87
N THR A 26 -10.35 -12.34 4.92
CA THR A 26 -9.24 -11.70 5.64
C THR A 26 -7.99 -11.60 4.77
N THR A 27 -7.66 -12.63 3.98
CA THR A 27 -6.51 -12.58 3.06
C THR A 27 -6.73 -11.60 1.93
N VAL A 28 -7.94 -11.53 1.35
CA VAL A 28 -8.25 -10.56 0.28
C VAL A 28 -8.17 -9.14 0.83
N ARG A 29 -8.74 -8.87 2.02
CA ARG A 29 -8.62 -7.55 2.67
C ARG A 29 -7.17 -7.22 3.04
N ALA A 30 -6.40 -8.18 3.54
CA ALA A 30 -4.98 -7.97 3.84
C ALA A 30 -4.19 -7.66 2.58
N PHE A 31 -4.50 -8.31 1.45
CA PHE A 31 -3.85 -8.05 0.18
C PHE A 31 -4.26 -6.70 -0.43
N THR A 32 -5.54 -6.32 -0.35
CA THR A 32 -6.01 -5.02 -0.85
C THR A 32 -5.53 -3.86 0.02
N ILE A 33 -5.51 -4.01 1.35
CA ILE A 33 -4.96 -3.02 2.29
C ILE A 33 -3.43 -2.98 2.18
N GLY A 34 -2.76 -4.12 2.04
CA GLY A 34 -1.31 -4.21 1.83
C GLY A 34 -0.86 -3.55 0.53
N ARG A 35 -1.64 -3.68 -0.56
CA ARG A 35 -1.38 -2.95 -1.81
C ARG A 35 -1.61 -1.45 -1.68
N HIS A 36 -2.57 -1.00 -0.86
CA HIS A 36 -2.81 0.43 -0.69
C HIS A 36 -1.81 1.13 0.24
N LYS A 37 -1.17 0.40 1.16
CA LYS A 37 -0.18 0.97 2.08
C LYS A 37 1.25 1.06 1.52
N HIS A 38 1.54 0.48 0.35
CA HIS A 38 2.89 0.51 -0.25
C HIS A 38 2.95 1.23 -1.61
N GLY A 39 1.82 1.75 -2.11
CA GLY A 39 1.75 2.27 -3.48
C GLY A 39 2.01 3.77 -3.67
N VAL A 40 1.91 4.61 -2.62
CA VAL A 40 1.85 6.07 -2.83
C VAL A 40 2.78 6.89 -1.91
N GLN A 41 3.27 6.33 -0.80
CA GLN A 41 4.07 7.08 0.18
C GLN A 41 5.56 6.72 0.25
N ASP A 42 6.01 5.64 -0.38
CA ASP A 42 7.35 5.07 -0.14
C ASP A 42 8.41 5.31 -1.25
N ILE A 43 8.15 6.13 -2.28
CA ILE A 43 9.14 6.29 -3.38
C ILE A 43 9.29 7.73 -3.87
N VAL A 44 9.17 8.70 -2.96
CA VAL A 44 9.66 10.04 -3.26
C VAL A 44 10.57 10.47 -2.12
N ASP A 45 11.78 9.92 -2.10
CA ASP A 45 12.88 10.44 -1.30
C ASP A 45 12.95 11.96 -1.54
N THR A 46 12.48 12.75 -0.59
CA THR A 46 12.65 14.20 -0.61
C THR A 46 13.98 14.53 0.03
N VAL A 47 14.70 15.47 -0.56
CA VAL A 47 15.94 16.03 -0.01
C VAL A 47 15.72 17.52 0.19
N GLN A 48 16.21 18.02 1.32
CA GLN A 48 16.29 19.46 1.56
C GLN A 48 17.38 20.01 0.64
N VAL A 49 17.02 21.01 -0.17
CA VAL A 49 17.93 21.63 -1.12
C VAL A 49 17.82 23.15 -1.03
N HIS A 50 18.92 23.82 -1.35
CA HIS A 50 18.97 25.26 -1.53
C HIS A 50 19.16 25.60 -3.02
N CYS A 51 18.23 26.35 -3.61
CA CYS A 51 18.35 26.79 -4.99
C CYS A 51 19.16 28.09 -5.09
N VAL A 52 20.34 28.02 -5.68
CA VAL A 52 21.28 29.16 -5.83
C VAL A 52 20.76 30.25 -6.77
N SER A 53 19.80 29.93 -7.65
CA SER A 53 19.29 30.90 -8.63
C SER A 53 18.29 31.90 -8.04
N CYS A 54 17.61 31.54 -6.96
CA CYS A 54 16.55 32.36 -6.37
C CYS A 54 16.51 32.29 -4.84
N ASP A 55 17.59 31.79 -4.22
CA ASP A 55 17.76 31.57 -2.77
C ASP A 55 16.58 30.85 -2.09
N TRP A 56 15.91 29.98 -2.85
CA TRP A 56 14.78 29.22 -2.34
C TRP A 56 15.29 27.99 -1.59
N GLN A 57 14.80 27.77 -0.37
CA GLN A 57 15.11 26.60 0.43
C GLN A 57 13.84 25.78 0.67
N GLY A 58 13.92 24.46 0.44
CA GLY A 58 12.80 23.58 0.70
C GLY A 58 13.09 22.14 0.32
N GLU A 59 12.07 21.30 0.44
CA GLU A 59 12.18 19.88 0.11
C GLU A 59 11.77 19.63 -1.34
N VAL A 60 12.62 18.95 -2.09
CA VAL A 60 12.29 18.49 -3.44
C VAL A 60 12.49 16.99 -3.55
N PRO A 61 11.69 16.29 -4.38
CA PRO A 61 11.98 14.92 -4.78
C PRO A 61 13.41 14.81 -5.30
N ARG A 62 14.19 13.79 -4.91
CA ARG A 62 15.54 13.53 -5.46
C ARG A 62 15.58 13.48 -6.99
N LEU A 63 14.49 13.11 -7.64
CA LEU A 63 14.37 13.08 -9.10
C LEU A 63 14.12 14.46 -9.74
N ARG A 64 13.79 15.49 -8.95
CA ARG A 64 13.41 16.81 -9.47
C ARG A 64 14.65 17.66 -9.75
N ARG A 65 14.97 17.83 -11.03
CA ARG A 65 16.12 18.63 -11.51
C ARG A 65 15.88 20.15 -11.63
N ARG A 66 14.70 20.65 -11.25
CA ARG A 66 14.34 22.09 -11.38
C ARG A 66 13.67 22.64 -10.13
N CYS A 67 14.09 23.84 -9.73
CA CYS A 67 13.55 24.57 -8.59
C CYS A 67 12.08 24.93 -8.85
N PRO A 68 11.17 24.72 -7.87
CA PRO A 68 9.75 25.03 -8.03
C PRO A 68 9.47 26.53 -8.19
N MET A 69 10.31 27.40 -7.63
CA MET A 69 10.08 28.85 -7.64
C MET A 69 10.56 29.49 -8.95
N CYS A 70 11.83 29.28 -9.31
CA CYS A 70 12.47 29.98 -10.42
C CYS A 70 12.75 29.08 -11.64
N GLY A 71 12.49 27.78 -11.57
CA GLY A 71 12.78 26.83 -12.65
C GLY A 71 14.27 26.56 -12.90
N GLY A 72 15.18 27.21 -12.16
CA GLY A 72 16.62 26.99 -12.23
C GLY A 72 17.03 25.58 -11.77
N SER A 73 18.19 25.11 -12.23
CA SER A 73 18.69 23.75 -11.96
C SER A 73 19.88 23.73 -10.98
N ASN A 74 20.24 24.87 -10.40
CA ASN A 74 21.37 25.01 -9.50
C ASN A 74 20.91 24.75 -8.07
N PHE A 75 21.08 23.52 -7.60
CA PHE A 75 20.83 23.13 -6.22
C PHE A 75 22.16 22.92 -5.51
N ALA A 76 22.34 23.60 -4.37
CA ALA A 76 23.33 23.25 -3.37
C ALA A 76 22.66 22.31 -2.35
N ALA A 77 23.39 21.25 -1.97
CA ALA A 77 23.02 20.33 -0.90
C ALA A 77 23.39 20.92 0.46
#